data_AF-A0A0F6Q4M7-F1
#
_entry.id   AF-A0A0F6Q4M7-F1
#
_cell.length_a   1.000
_cell.length_b   1.000
_cell.length_c   1.000
_cell.angle_alpha   90.00
_cell.angle_beta   90.00
_cell.angle_gamma   90.00
#
_symmetry.space_group_name_H-M   'P 1'
#
loop_
_entity.id
_entity.type
_entity.pdbx_description
1 polymer ?
#
loop_
_entity_poly.entity_id
_entity_poly.type
_entity_poly.pdbx_seq_one_letter_code
_entity_poly.pdbx_strand_id
1 'polypeptide(L)'
;MLSVISTAKEPLKGWLDNMYGPTGVAVGSATGILRTLQCDEMVSADIVPVDSVVNCLMVAACSVHHSYKQSSPPLEPPIFNYVSSVENRITWGEFMLQNMAWIHYYPFSEAVWFISLRLTKSALMNKIYVLFLHLIPAALVDGLAVCLGRKPKMLKVYRKIHKFSSVLSYFCTREIKFCNTRTRELWE
;
A
#
# COMPACT_ATOMS: atom_id res chain seq x y z
N MET A 1 -1.01 5.96 6.39
CA MET A 1 -0.71 6.47 5.02
C MET A 1 -1.98 6.41 4.24
N LEU A 2 -2.43 7.53 3.69
CA LEU A 2 -3.46 7.50 2.67
C LEU A 2 -2.85 6.92 1.39
N SER A 3 -3.38 5.80 0.93
CA SER A 3 -2.98 5.16 -0.30
C SER A 3 -4.19 4.93 -1.19
N VAL A 4 -4.03 5.30 -2.45
CA VAL A 4 -4.98 4.98 -3.49
C VAL A 4 -4.67 3.59 -4.04
N ILE A 5 -5.69 2.76 -4.21
CA ILE A 5 -5.59 1.41 -4.79
C ILE A 5 -6.44 1.30 -6.05
N SER A 6 -6.45 0.10 -6.63
CA SER A 6 -7.23 -0.21 -7.82
C SER A 6 -8.70 0.19 -7.68
N THR A 7 -9.32 0.39 -8.83
CA THR A 7 -10.73 0.75 -8.95
C THR A 7 -11.62 -0.29 -8.28
N ALA A 8 -12.64 0.18 -7.56
CA ALA A 8 -13.65 -0.69 -6.98
C ALA A 8 -14.68 -1.15 -8.03
N LYS A 9 -15.02 -0.26 -8.98
CA LYS A 9 -16.11 -0.47 -9.94
C LYS A 9 -15.80 0.06 -11.34
N GLU A 10 -15.39 1.32 -11.48
CA GLU A 10 -15.32 2.02 -12.78
C GLU A 10 -13.89 2.48 -13.11
N PRO A 11 -13.50 2.61 -14.39
CA PRO A 11 -14.21 2.13 -15.59
C PRO A 11 -14.13 0.60 -15.77
N LEU A 12 -13.19 -0.05 -15.09
CA LEU A 12 -13.03 -1.50 -15.06
C LEU A 12 -12.63 -1.90 -13.65
N LYS A 13 -13.35 -2.81 -13.01
CA LYS A 13 -13.06 -3.28 -11.64
C LYS A 13 -11.65 -3.85 -11.52
N GLY A 14 -10.93 -3.45 -10.48
CA GLY A 14 -9.59 -3.95 -10.17
C GLY A 14 -8.50 -3.40 -11.11
N TRP A 15 -8.80 -2.39 -11.93
CA TRP A 15 -7.80 -1.76 -12.78
C TRP A 15 -6.81 -0.93 -11.94
N LEU A 16 -5.53 -1.04 -12.28
CA LEU A 16 -4.42 -0.26 -11.71
C LEU A 16 -3.42 0.09 -12.80
N ASP A 17 -2.81 1.26 -12.70
CA ASP A 17 -1.71 1.72 -13.56
C ASP A 17 -0.34 1.36 -12.98
N ASN A 18 -0.25 1.20 -11.65
CA ASN A 18 0.99 0.96 -10.94
C ASN A 18 0.80 0.08 -9.67
N MET A 19 1.92 -0.41 -9.13
CA MET A 19 1.96 -1.21 -7.89
C MET A 19 2.53 -0.39 -6.73
N TYR A 20 1.94 0.75 -6.40
CA TYR A 20 2.38 1.57 -5.27
C TYR A 20 1.76 1.13 -3.94
N GLY A 21 2.48 1.44 -2.86
CA GLY A 21 2.02 1.26 -1.49
C GLY A 21 1.52 -0.17 -1.16
N PRO A 22 0.29 -0.34 -0.66
CA PRO A 22 -0.27 -1.64 -0.27
C PRO A 22 -0.28 -2.66 -1.40
N THR A 23 -0.53 -2.23 -2.65
CA THR A 23 -0.56 -3.14 -3.80
C THR A 23 0.82 -3.73 -4.08
N GLY A 24 1.88 -2.93 -3.98
CA GLY A 24 3.25 -3.40 -4.13
C GLY A 24 3.68 -4.36 -3.02
N VAL A 25 3.20 -4.14 -1.80
CA VAL A 25 3.38 -5.08 -0.68
C VAL A 25 2.66 -6.40 -0.97
N ALA A 26 1.39 -6.35 -1.36
CA ALA A 26 0.59 -7.55 -1.67
C ALA A 26 1.24 -8.39 -2.77
N VAL A 27 1.64 -7.77 -3.90
CA VAL A 27 2.33 -8.48 -5.00
C VAL A 27 3.69 -9.02 -4.57
N GLY A 28 4.49 -8.22 -3.85
CA GLY A 28 5.79 -8.65 -3.34
C GLY A 28 5.67 -9.87 -2.43
N SER A 29 4.66 -9.90 -1.57
CA SER A 29 4.42 -10.99 -0.65
C SER A 29 3.83 -12.22 -1.32
N ALA A 30 2.91 -12.01 -2.26
CA ALA A 30 2.30 -13.07 -3.05
C ALA A 30 3.32 -13.82 -3.93
N THR A 31 4.29 -13.10 -4.49
CA THR A 31 5.40 -13.71 -5.25
C THR A 31 6.47 -14.34 -4.35
N GLY A 32 6.38 -14.17 -3.02
CA GLY A 32 7.34 -14.67 -2.04
C GLY A 32 8.64 -13.89 -1.95
N ILE A 33 8.75 -12.76 -2.66
CA ILE A 33 9.97 -11.92 -2.68
C ILE A 33 10.01 -10.99 -1.46
N LEU A 34 8.89 -10.39 -1.06
CA LEU A 34 8.78 -9.59 0.15
C LEU A 34 8.26 -10.46 1.30
N ARG A 35 9.16 -10.82 2.22
CA ARG A 35 8.87 -11.77 3.31
C ARG A 35 8.67 -11.16 4.68
N THR A 36 9.19 -9.94 4.88
CA THR A 36 9.05 -9.19 6.12
C THR A 36 8.85 -7.72 5.83
N LEU A 37 8.03 -7.05 6.63
CA LEU A 37 7.83 -5.61 6.57
C LEU A 37 7.73 -5.04 7.98
N GLN A 38 8.41 -3.91 8.23
CA GLN A 38 8.22 -3.18 9.48
C GLN A 38 6.88 -2.47 9.45
N CYS A 39 5.91 -3.02 10.17
CA CYS A 39 4.52 -2.60 10.16
C CYS A 39 3.88 -3.00 11.49
N ASP A 40 3.15 -2.07 12.10
CA ASP A 40 2.28 -2.33 13.24
C ASP A 40 0.91 -2.75 12.70
N GLU A 41 0.54 -4.00 12.96
CA GLU A 41 -0.70 -4.60 12.46
C GLU A 41 -1.94 -3.86 12.96
N MET A 42 -1.84 -3.14 14.09
CA MET A 42 -2.96 -2.44 14.72
C MET A 42 -3.18 -1.03 14.16
N VAL A 43 -2.22 -0.50 13.40
CA VAL A 43 -2.30 0.84 12.79
C VAL A 43 -3.28 0.83 11.62
N SER A 44 -4.05 1.90 11.48
CA SER A 44 -5.00 2.05 10.38
C SER A 44 -4.29 2.11 9.02
N ALA A 45 -4.89 1.41 8.07
CA ALA A 45 -4.52 1.41 6.67
C ALA A 45 -5.56 2.23 5.90
N ASP A 46 -5.29 3.52 5.68
CA ASP A 46 -6.14 4.39 4.87
C ASP A 46 -6.00 4.03 3.39
N ILE A 47 -6.78 3.03 2.97
CA ILE A 47 -6.78 2.48 1.63
C ILE A 47 -8.10 2.83 0.96
N VAL A 48 -8.04 3.56 -0.15
CA VAL A 48 -9.22 4.04 -0.88
C VAL A 48 -9.14 3.69 -2.37
N PRO A 49 -10.22 3.22 -3.01
CA PRO A 49 -10.25 2.99 -4.45
C PRO A 49 -10.09 4.28 -5.25
N VAL A 50 -9.33 4.23 -6.36
CA VAL A 50 -9.07 5.42 -7.21
C VAL A 50 -10.34 6.03 -7.80
N ASP A 51 -11.30 5.22 -8.20
CA ASP A 51 -12.57 5.67 -8.77
C ASP A 51 -13.40 6.45 -7.76
N SER A 52 -13.41 6.02 -6.49
CA SER A 52 -14.05 6.79 -5.42
C SER A 52 -13.36 8.13 -5.14
N VAL A 53 -12.03 8.18 -5.21
CA VAL A 53 -11.26 9.42 -5.06
C VAL A 53 -11.58 10.40 -6.19
N VAL A 54 -11.65 9.93 -7.43
CA VAL A 54 -12.01 10.74 -8.60
C VAL A 54 -13.44 11.26 -8.48
N ASN A 55 -14.39 10.43 -8.05
CA ASN A 55 -15.76 10.85 -7.80
C ASN A 55 -15.83 11.95 -6.73
N CYS A 56 -15.13 11.77 -5.61
CA CYS A 56 -15.03 12.79 -4.57
C CYS A 56 -14.44 14.10 -5.12
N LEU A 57 -13.40 14.04 -5.95
CA LEU A 57 -12.76 15.20 -6.55
C LEU A 57 -13.72 15.98 -7.44
N MET A 58 -14.50 15.29 -8.29
CA MET A 58 -15.47 15.93 -9.17
C MET A 58 -16.58 16.64 -8.38
N VAL A 59 -17.14 15.98 -7.38
CA VAL A 59 -18.21 16.55 -6.54
C VAL A 59 -17.68 17.73 -5.72
N ALA A 60 -16.48 17.61 -5.15
CA ALA A 60 -15.83 18.71 -4.43
C ALA A 60 -15.63 19.93 -5.34
N ALA A 61 -15.12 19.74 -6.56
CA ALA A 61 -14.91 20.82 -7.52
C ALA A 61 -16.23 21.51 -7.90
N CYS A 62 -17.29 20.74 -8.13
CA CYS A 62 -18.63 21.26 -8.43
C CYS A 62 -19.20 22.07 -7.26
N SER A 63 -19.12 21.54 -6.03
CA SER A 63 -19.56 22.21 -4.80
C SER A 63 -18.82 23.53 -4.58
N VAL A 64 -17.49 23.53 -4.72
CA VAL A 64 -16.67 24.76 -4.61
C VAL A 64 -17.06 25.78 -5.66
N HIS A 65 -17.24 25.35 -6.92
CA HIS A 65 -17.68 26.25 -7.99
C HIS A 65 -19.03 26.92 -7.68
N HIS A 66 -20.01 26.15 -7.21
CA HIS A 66 -21.31 26.68 -6.85
C HIS A 66 -21.24 27.65 -5.66
N SER A 67 -20.47 27.31 -4.63
CA SER A 67 -20.26 28.18 -3.45
C SER A 67 -19.65 29.53 -3.84
N TYR A 68 -18.64 29.51 -4.72
CA TYR A 68 -17.93 30.73 -5.16
C TYR A 68 -18.74 31.57 -6.14
N LYS A 69 -19.78 30.99 -6.77
CA LYS A 69 -20.73 31.75 -7.57
C LYS A 69 -21.71 32.54 -6.70
N GLN A 70 -22.01 32.03 -5.50
CA GLN A 70 -22.98 32.64 -4.57
C GLN A 70 -22.32 33.62 -3.59
N SER A 71 -21.04 33.40 -3.25
CA SER A 71 -20.28 34.24 -2.33
C SER A 71 -18.83 34.38 -2.79
N SER A 72 -18.14 35.43 -2.35
CA SER A 72 -16.72 35.60 -2.67
C SER A 72 -15.89 34.43 -2.12
N PRO A 73 -14.86 33.97 -2.86
CA PRO A 73 -13.97 32.92 -2.38
C PRO A 73 -13.39 33.24 -1.00
N PRO A 74 -13.34 32.26 -0.07
CA PRO A 74 -12.68 32.43 1.22
C PRO A 74 -11.18 32.61 1.04
N LEU A 75 -10.53 33.19 2.06
CA LEU A 75 -9.07 33.37 2.08
C LEU A 75 -8.33 32.03 1.99
N GLU A 76 -8.84 31.00 2.68
CA GLU A 76 -8.30 29.65 2.65
C GLU A 76 -9.22 28.73 1.83
N PRO A 77 -8.69 28.02 0.82
CA PRO A 77 -9.49 27.12 0.02
C PRO A 77 -9.99 25.93 0.86
N PRO A 78 -11.19 25.41 0.58
CA PRO A 78 -11.70 24.26 1.31
C PRO A 78 -10.89 23.00 1.00
N ILE A 79 -10.46 22.30 2.05
CA ILE A 79 -9.75 21.02 1.99
C ILE A 79 -10.76 19.88 2.16
N PHE A 80 -10.74 18.92 1.24
CA PHE A 80 -11.54 17.70 1.27
C PHE A 80 -10.60 16.49 1.40
N ASN A 81 -10.74 15.73 2.48
CA ASN A 81 -9.98 14.51 2.69
C ASN A 81 -10.86 13.30 2.37
N TYR A 82 -10.48 12.49 1.39
CA TYR A 82 -11.14 11.22 1.12
C TYR A 82 -10.33 10.09 1.77
N VAL A 83 -10.83 9.56 2.89
CA VAL A 83 -10.10 8.63 3.77
C VAL A 83 -11.03 7.54 4.26
N SER A 84 -10.51 6.35 4.55
CA SER A 84 -11.31 5.24 5.08
C SER A 84 -11.31 5.18 6.60
N SER A 85 -10.26 5.64 7.28
CA SER A 85 -10.08 5.51 8.74
C SER A 85 -11.22 6.09 9.60
N VAL A 86 -11.95 7.09 9.11
CA VAL A 86 -13.04 7.76 9.86
C VAL A 86 -14.35 6.97 9.80
N GLU A 87 -14.67 6.37 8.65
CA GLU A 87 -16.00 5.80 8.37
C GLU A 87 -15.98 4.28 8.21
N ASN A 88 -14.89 3.73 7.66
CA ASN A 88 -14.72 2.31 7.41
C ASN A 88 -13.26 1.90 7.66
N ARG A 89 -12.87 1.94 8.93
CA ARG A 89 -11.50 1.68 9.35
C ARG A 89 -11.11 0.23 9.06
N ILE A 90 -9.97 0.08 8.38
CA ILE A 90 -9.24 -1.20 8.23
C ILE A 90 -7.83 -1.02 8.78
N THR A 91 -7.29 -2.05 9.41
CA THR A 91 -5.90 -2.12 9.91
C THR A 91 -4.98 -2.83 8.92
N TRP A 92 -3.67 -2.64 9.06
CA TRP A 92 -2.71 -3.40 8.23
C TRP A 92 -2.79 -4.92 8.46
N GLY A 93 -3.12 -5.36 9.68
CA GLY A 93 -3.36 -6.77 9.99
C GLY A 93 -4.58 -7.32 9.27
N GLU A 94 -5.72 -6.61 9.32
CA GLU A 94 -6.95 -6.98 8.60
C GLU A 94 -6.72 -6.99 7.08
N PHE A 95 -6.03 -5.98 6.54
CA PHE A 95 -5.67 -5.94 5.13
C PHE A 95 -4.84 -7.17 4.72
N MET A 96 -3.83 -7.53 5.52
CA MET A 96 -3.03 -8.74 5.27
C MET A 96 -3.90 -10.00 5.31
N LEU A 97 -4.75 -10.16 6.33
CA LEU A 97 -5.64 -11.32 6.47
C LEU A 97 -6.59 -11.45 5.29
N GLN A 98 -7.18 -10.35 4.83
CA GLN A 98 -8.04 -10.34 3.65
C GLN A 98 -7.27 -10.78 2.40
N ASN A 99 -6.07 -10.24 2.15
CA ASN A 99 -5.26 -10.66 1.00
C ASN A 99 -4.87 -12.14 1.06
N MET A 100 -4.51 -12.65 2.24
CA MET A 100 -4.15 -14.05 2.46
C MET A 100 -5.34 -15.00 2.24
N ALA A 101 -6.57 -14.58 2.55
CA ALA A 101 -7.76 -15.39 2.33
C ALA A 101 -8.03 -15.68 0.84
N TRP A 102 -7.63 -14.76 -0.06
CA TRP A 102 -7.87 -14.88 -1.50
C TRP A 102 -6.70 -15.50 -2.27
N ILE A 103 -5.51 -15.61 -1.67
CA ILE A 103 -4.29 -16.00 -2.39
C ILE A 103 -4.38 -17.40 -3.00
N HIS A 104 -5.05 -18.34 -2.32
CA HIS A 104 -5.18 -19.73 -2.78
C HIS A 104 -6.13 -19.85 -3.98
N TYR A 105 -7.06 -18.91 -4.14
CA TYR A 105 -7.97 -18.88 -5.28
C TYR A 105 -7.33 -18.25 -6.53
N TYR A 106 -6.36 -17.35 -6.34
CA TYR A 106 -5.69 -16.63 -7.41
C TYR A 106 -4.15 -16.68 -7.23
N PRO A 107 -3.53 -17.86 -7.44
CA PRO A 107 -2.09 -18.00 -7.27
C PRO A 107 -1.32 -17.24 -8.34
N PHE A 108 -0.15 -16.70 -7.96
CA PHE A 108 0.73 -16.00 -8.90
C PHE A 108 1.55 -17.01 -9.71
N SER A 109 1.46 -16.96 -11.03
CA SER A 109 2.20 -17.86 -11.94
C SER A 109 3.72 -17.71 -11.82
N GLU A 110 4.19 -16.50 -11.49
CA GLU A 110 5.61 -16.15 -11.38
C GLU A 110 6.11 -16.13 -9.92
N ALA A 111 5.48 -16.90 -9.03
CA ALA A 111 5.91 -16.98 -7.64
C ALA A 111 7.31 -17.64 -7.54
N VAL A 112 8.26 -16.92 -6.94
CA VAL A 112 9.64 -17.40 -6.73
C VAL A 112 9.72 -18.24 -5.45
N TRP A 113 8.84 -17.97 -4.49
CA TRP A 113 8.74 -18.69 -3.24
C TRP A 113 7.26 -18.78 -2.81
N PHE A 114 6.94 -19.77 -1.97
CA PHE A 114 5.66 -19.82 -1.26
C PHE A 114 5.34 -18.48 -0.58
N ILE A 115 4.07 -18.07 -0.67
CA ILE A 115 3.58 -16.83 -0.05
C ILE A 115 3.92 -16.77 1.44
N SER A 116 4.58 -15.70 1.85
CA SER A 116 5.00 -15.52 3.23
C SER A 116 5.17 -14.04 3.46
N LEU A 117 4.42 -13.45 4.39
CA LEU A 117 4.66 -12.09 4.89
C LEU A 117 4.58 -12.10 6.41
N ARG A 118 5.62 -11.57 7.05
CA ARG A 118 5.62 -11.31 8.48
C ARG A 118 5.64 -9.80 8.72
N LEU A 119 4.61 -9.30 9.38
CA LEU A 119 4.58 -7.92 9.85
C LEU A 119 5.22 -7.85 11.24
N THR A 120 5.98 -6.79 11.50
CA THR A 120 6.58 -6.56 12.81
C THR A 120 6.70 -5.07 13.09
N LYS A 121 6.23 -4.64 14.27
CA LYS A 121 6.41 -3.25 14.72
C LYS A 121 7.88 -2.91 15.00
N SER A 122 8.66 -3.89 15.47
CA SER A 122 10.06 -3.69 15.87
C SER A 122 10.98 -3.58 14.65
N ALA A 123 11.69 -2.44 14.55
CA ALA A 123 12.71 -2.20 13.54
C ALA A 123 13.86 -3.22 13.64
N LEU A 124 14.26 -3.57 14.87
CA LEU A 124 15.34 -4.53 15.10
C LEU A 124 14.95 -5.93 14.61
N MET A 125 13.76 -6.40 14.98
CA MET A 125 13.26 -7.69 14.51
C MET A 125 13.10 -7.72 12.99
N ASN A 126 12.63 -6.63 12.38
CA ASN A 126 12.55 -6.53 10.93
C ASN A 126 13.95 -6.65 10.29
N LYS A 127 14.99 -6.01 10.84
CA LYS A 127 16.37 -6.14 10.34
C LYS A 127 16.88 -7.59 10.43
N ILE A 128 16.59 -8.28 11.54
CA ILE A 128 16.93 -9.70 11.71
C ILE A 128 16.25 -10.54 10.62
N TYR A 129 14.94 -10.36 10.41
CA TYR A 129 14.23 -11.08 9.35
C TYR A 129 14.74 -10.71 7.96
N VAL A 130 15.07 -9.45 7.68
CA VAL A 130 15.67 -9.04 6.40
C VAL A 130 17.00 -9.77 6.16
N LEU A 131 17.83 -9.94 7.19
CA LEU A 131 19.08 -10.67 7.05
C LEU A 131 18.83 -12.13 6.61
N PHE A 132 17.97 -12.85 7.33
CA PHE A 132 17.76 -14.29 7.11
C PHE A 132 16.81 -14.62 5.95
N LEU A 133 15.79 -13.82 5.70
CA LEU A 133 14.75 -14.11 4.71
C LEU A 133 14.99 -13.41 3.37
N HIS A 134 15.78 -12.33 3.35
CA HIS A 134 16.09 -11.59 2.12
C HIS A 134 17.57 -11.73 1.72
N LEU A 135 18.49 -11.24 2.56
CA LEU A 135 19.89 -11.03 2.17
C LEU A 135 20.70 -12.32 2.04
N ILE A 136 20.66 -13.21 3.05
CA ILE A 136 21.39 -14.48 3.00
C ILE A 136 20.91 -15.35 1.81
N PRO A 137 19.59 -15.60 1.62
CA PRO A 137 19.12 -16.36 0.46
C PRO A 137 19.50 -15.71 -0.87
N ALA A 138 19.39 -14.39 -0.99
CA ALA A 138 19.77 -13.68 -2.20
C ALA A 138 21.25 -13.79 -2.53
N ALA A 139 22.13 -13.68 -1.53
CA ALA A 139 23.56 -13.81 -1.70
C ALA A 139 23.95 -15.24 -2.12
N LEU A 140 23.29 -16.27 -1.56
CA LEU A 140 23.50 -17.65 -1.99
C LEU A 140 23.07 -17.86 -3.45
N VAL A 141 21.89 -17.38 -3.83
CA VAL A 141 21.39 -17.49 -5.22
C VAL A 141 22.29 -16.73 -6.20
N ASP A 142 22.68 -15.50 -5.87
CA ASP A 142 23.59 -14.72 -6.72
C ASP A 142 24.99 -15.34 -6.78
N GLY A 143 25.49 -15.92 -5.68
CA GLY A 143 26.76 -16.64 -5.64
C GLY A 143 26.75 -17.87 -6.55
N LEU A 144 25.70 -18.70 -6.47
CA LEU A 144 25.50 -19.83 -7.37
C LEU A 144 25.40 -19.38 -8.83
N ALA A 145 24.70 -18.28 -9.11
CA ALA A 145 24.61 -17.73 -10.46
C ALA A 145 26.02 -17.38 -10.99
N VAL A 146 26.85 -16.72 -10.20
CA VAL A 146 28.25 -16.39 -10.58
C VAL A 146 29.07 -17.67 -10.83
N CYS A 147 28.98 -18.68 -9.95
CA CYS A 147 29.68 -19.96 -10.13
C CYS A 147 29.27 -20.67 -11.44
N LEU A 148 28.02 -20.48 -11.88
CA LEU A 148 27.47 -21.04 -13.11
C LEU A 148 27.66 -20.13 -14.34
N GLY A 149 28.45 -19.05 -14.23
CA GLY A 149 28.67 -18.08 -15.31
C GLY A 149 27.45 -17.23 -15.67
N ARG A 150 26.42 -17.21 -14.80
CA ARG A 150 25.19 -16.44 -14.96
C ARG A 150 25.29 -15.08 -14.27
N LYS A 151 24.50 -14.12 -14.75
CA LYS A 151 24.47 -12.76 -14.18
C LYS A 151 23.67 -12.72 -12.87
N PRO A 152 24.25 -12.30 -11.72
CA PRO A 152 23.54 -12.14 -10.46
C PRO A 152 22.55 -10.96 -10.52
N LYS A 153 21.38 -11.12 -9.88
CA LYS A 153 20.26 -10.17 -9.93
C LYS A 153 19.55 -9.98 -8.57
N MET A 154 19.54 -10.97 -7.68
CA MET A 154 18.67 -11.00 -6.50
C MET A 154 18.99 -9.89 -5.50
N LEU A 155 20.27 -9.62 -5.23
CA LEU A 155 20.66 -8.53 -4.34
C LEU A 155 20.26 -7.14 -4.89
N LYS A 156 20.21 -6.99 -6.22
CA LYS A 156 19.73 -5.75 -6.86
C LYS A 156 18.22 -5.59 -6.71
N VAL A 157 17.46 -6.69 -6.78
CA VAL A 157 16.02 -6.70 -6.51
C VAL A 157 15.76 -6.29 -5.06
N TYR A 158 16.44 -6.91 -4.11
CA TYR A 158 16.26 -6.59 -2.69
C TYR A 158 16.63 -5.15 -2.33
N ARG A 159 17.64 -4.56 -2.98
CA ARG A 159 17.93 -3.12 -2.80
C ARG A 159 16.73 -2.24 -3.11
N LYS A 160 15.96 -2.55 -4.16
CA LYS A 160 14.73 -1.81 -4.50
C LYS A 160 13.63 -2.06 -3.46
N ILE A 161 13.45 -3.31 -3.05
CA ILE A 161 12.45 -3.72 -2.05
C ILE A 161 12.71 -3.06 -0.69
N HIS A 162 13.96 -3.01 -0.25
CA HIS A 162 14.31 -2.39 1.03
C HIS A 162 14.14 -0.88 0.99
N LYS A 163 14.47 -0.21 -0.13
CA LYS A 163 14.17 1.22 -0.32
C LYS A 163 12.66 1.49 -0.26
N PHE A 164 11.87 0.66 -0.92
CA PHE A 164 10.41 0.74 -0.86
C PHE A 164 9.89 0.54 0.57
N SER A 165 10.36 -0.52 1.24
CA SER A 165 9.97 -0.87 2.62
C SER A 165 10.34 0.23 3.63
N SER A 166 11.49 0.91 3.45
CA SER A 166 11.91 1.99 4.35
C SER A 166 11.05 3.24 4.23
N VAL A 167 10.47 3.51 3.05
CA VAL A 167 9.53 4.62 2.89
C VAL A 167 8.20 4.29 3.57
N LEU A 168 7.71 3.05 3.42
CA LEU A 168 6.45 2.61 4.02
C LEU A 168 6.50 2.55 5.54
N SER A 169 7.64 2.17 6.14
CA SER A 169 7.73 1.94 7.58
C SER A 169 7.29 3.14 8.42
N TYR A 170 7.51 4.38 7.94
CA TYR A 170 7.05 5.57 8.65
C TYR A 170 5.54 5.55 8.88
N PHE A 171 4.79 5.18 7.85
CA PHE A 171 3.33 5.21 7.83
C PHE A 171 2.68 3.93 8.33
N CYS A 172 3.36 2.79 8.18
CA CYS A 172 2.88 1.50 8.66
C CYS A 172 3.06 1.32 10.17
N THR A 173 3.76 2.23 10.85
CA THR A 173 4.03 2.15 12.30
C THR A 173 3.44 3.32 13.10
N ARG A 174 2.76 4.26 12.43
CA ARG A 174 2.19 5.46 13.05
C ARG A 174 0.75 5.65 12.62
N GLU A 175 -0.11 5.82 13.61
CA GLU A 175 -1.49 6.22 13.38
C GLU A 175 -1.54 7.69 12.92
N ILE A 176 -2.25 7.95 11.82
CA ILE A 176 -2.50 9.30 11.33
C ILE A 176 -4.00 9.53 11.44
N LYS A 177 -4.39 10.57 12.17
CA LYS A 177 -5.80 10.95 12.31
C LYS A 177 -6.17 11.94 11.22
N PHE A 178 -7.23 11.63 10.47
CA PHE A 178 -7.78 12.50 9.45
C PHE A 178 -9.14 13.05 9.89
N CYS A 179 -9.49 14.21 9.34
CA CYS A 179 -10.83 14.80 9.44
C CYS A 179 -11.41 14.89 8.04
N ASN A 180 -12.61 14.35 7.82
CA ASN A 180 -13.28 14.33 6.51
C ASN A 180 -14.66 14.99 6.52
N THR A 181 -14.95 15.87 7.49
CA THR A 181 -16.25 16.54 7.64
C THR A 181 -16.75 17.16 6.34
N ARG A 182 -15.94 17.99 5.67
CA ARG A 182 -16.30 18.61 4.40
C ARG A 182 -16.57 17.61 3.27
N THR A 183 -15.88 16.47 3.28
CA THR A 183 -16.12 15.40 2.30
C THR A 183 -17.48 14.75 2.54
N ARG A 184 -17.87 14.55 3.80
CA ARG A 184 -19.16 13.97 4.17
C ARG A 184 -20.31 14.90 3.82
N GLU A 185 -20.14 16.22 4.00
CA GLU A 185 -21.09 17.25 3.60
C GLU A 185 -21.35 17.29 2.08
N LEU A 186 -20.51 16.65 1.24
CA LEU A 186 -20.76 16.54 -0.20
C LEU A 186 -21.83 15.48 -0.55
N TRP A 187 -22.16 14.59 0.39
CA TRP A 187 -23.09 13.47 0.19
C TRP A 187 -24.43 13.67 0.90
N GLU A 188 -24.52 14.69 1.74
CA GLU A 188 -25.75 15.15 2.40
C GLU A 188 -26.55 16.09 1.48
#